data_AF-A0A960NMN5-F1
#
_entry.id   AF-A0A960NMN5-F1
#
_cell.length_a   1.000
_cell.length_b   1.000
_cell.length_c   1.000
_cell.angle_alpha   90.00
_cell.angle_beta   90.00
_cell.angle_gamma   90.00
#
_symmetry.space_group_name_H-M   'P 1'
#
loop_
_entity.id
_entity.type
_entity.pdbx_description
1 polymer ?
#
loop_
_entity_poly.entity_id
_entity_poly.type
_entity_poly.pdbx_seq_one_letter_code
_entity_poly.pdbx_strand_id
1 'polypeptide(L)'
;MATQEFYVRNESETEARGPFNLEQLSSLVENGQVTAETLYYDATAEQWAAISGNDELKAALFPEKRKLQMRTRNTAPTMDSAASDSRPPITVDEMLAAAEGRTDDTKDRKDPVIAMARAAGIGCWSGVLMLVISAAAGLLPSIDFLMKFDVTQLLLHPLVIFGVIDVVLAVLLALGMVTAYPLVRFRAAVGLGFLGFYFFTQGQLIPALAVVAGSAGLYLSTVCVSLVTVLVVAAVGLAGMAGVAWHLITTT
;
A
#
# COMPACT_ATOMS: atom_id res chain seq x y z
N MET A 1 51.32 -18.58 -55.01
CA MET A 1 50.58 -19.82 -55.31
C MET A 1 49.37 -19.40 -56.13
N ALA A 2 49.17 -19.99 -57.30
CA ALA A 2 48.12 -19.56 -58.24
C ALA A 2 46.74 -19.73 -57.58
N THR A 3 45.96 -18.66 -57.54
CA THR A 3 44.57 -18.69 -57.10
C THR A 3 43.82 -19.60 -58.08
N GLN A 4 43.43 -20.79 -57.65
CA GLN A 4 42.71 -21.72 -58.53
C GLN A 4 41.30 -21.19 -58.73
N GLU A 5 40.96 -20.88 -59.97
CA GLU A 5 39.66 -20.35 -60.38
C GLU A 5 38.76 -21.50 -60.82
N PHE A 6 37.55 -21.56 -60.26
CA PHE A 6 36.57 -22.60 -60.54
C PHE A 6 35.41 -22.05 -61.35
N TYR A 7 35.03 -22.76 -62.41
CA TYR A 7 33.80 -22.55 -63.15
C TYR A 7 32.83 -23.66 -62.78
N VAL A 8 31.60 -23.29 -62.43
CA VAL A 8 30.54 -24.22 -62.01
C VAL A 8 29.30 -24.04 -62.88
N ARG A 9 28.65 -25.16 -63.20
CA ARG A 9 27.34 -25.18 -63.87
C ARG A 9 26.42 -26.19 -63.20
N ASN A 10 25.13 -25.88 -63.18
CA ASN A 10 24.11 -26.82 -62.74
C ASN A 10 23.89 -27.88 -63.82
N GLU A 11 23.45 -29.09 -63.44
CA GLU A 11 23.17 -30.16 -64.42
C GLU A 11 22.11 -29.75 -65.47
N SER A 12 21.18 -28.89 -65.06
CA SER A 12 20.09 -28.38 -65.90
C SER A 12 20.49 -27.17 -66.79
N GLU A 13 21.68 -26.58 -66.58
CA GLU A 13 22.10 -25.34 -67.24
C GLU A 13 23.36 -25.56 -68.08
N THR A 14 23.36 -25.06 -69.32
CA THR A 14 24.53 -25.15 -70.22
C THR A 14 25.50 -23.98 -70.04
N GLU A 15 25.09 -22.93 -69.34
CA GLU A 15 25.91 -21.75 -69.07
C GLU A 15 26.83 -21.97 -67.87
N ALA A 16 28.13 -21.73 -68.09
CA ALA A 16 29.13 -21.78 -67.03
C ALA A 16 29.13 -20.47 -66.23
N ARG A 17 29.11 -20.57 -64.90
CA ARG A 17 29.22 -19.44 -63.98
C ARG A 17 30.60 -19.44 -63.35
N GLY A 18 31.26 -18.29 -63.35
CA GLY A 18 32.61 -18.11 -62.79
C GLY A 18 33.36 -16.98 -63.50
N PRO A 19 34.64 -16.77 -63.16
CA PRO A 19 35.46 -17.57 -62.24
C PRO A 19 35.13 -17.30 -60.75
N PHE A 20 35.09 -18.36 -59.95
CA PHE A 20 34.97 -18.28 -58.49
C PHE A 20 36.23 -18.77 -57.80
N ASN A 21 36.61 -18.15 -56.69
CA ASN A 21 37.61 -18.72 -55.79
C ASN A 21 36.98 -19.70 -54.78
N LEU A 22 37.79 -20.43 -54.02
CA LEU A 22 37.31 -21.43 -53.07
C LEU A 22 36.39 -20.86 -51.97
N GLU A 23 36.65 -19.64 -51.49
CA GLU A 23 35.83 -18.95 -50.48
C GLU A 23 34.46 -18.47 -51.03
N GLN A 24 34.42 -18.03 -52.28
CA GLN A 24 33.18 -17.69 -52.97
C GLN A 24 32.36 -18.93 -53.23
N LEU A 25 33.01 -20.05 -53.57
CA LEU A 25 32.33 -21.32 -53.82
C LEU A 25 31.79 -21.93 -52.51
N SER A 26 32.48 -21.80 -51.37
CA SER A 26 31.92 -22.18 -50.06
C SER A 26 30.72 -21.32 -49.68
N SER A 27 30.75 -20.01 -49.97
CA SER A 27 29.60 -19.11 -49.75
C SER A 27 28.39 -19.49 -50.61
N LEU A 28 28.61 -19.91 -51.86
CA LEU A 28 27.54 -20.39 -52.75
C LEU A 28 26.93 -21.73 -52.29
N VAL A 29 27.74 -22.59 -51.66
CA VAL A 29 27.29 -23.83 -51.02
C VAL A 29 26.44 -23.53 -49.79
N GLU A 30 26.85 -22.59 -48.93
CA GLU A 30 26.06 -22.17 -47.75
C GLU A 30 24.70 -21.59 -48.14
N ASN A 31 24.64 -20.87 -49.26
CA ASN A 31 23.41 -20.30 -49.82
C ASN A 31 22.55 -21.33 -50.59
N GLY A 32 22.99 -22.59 -50.69
CA GLY A 32 22.26 -23.66 -51.36
C GLY A 32 22.20 -23.54 -52.89
N GLN A 33 23.03 -22.67 -53.49
CA GLN A 33 23.09 -22.47 -54.95
C GLN A 33 24.01 -23.47 -55.64
N VAL A 34 24.93 -24.09 -54.89
CA VAL A 34 25.83 -25.16 -55.34
C VAL A 34 25.59 -26.39 -54.45
N THR A 35 25.28 -27.52 -55.07
CA THR A 35 25.07 -28.81 -54.42
C THR A 35 26.22 -29.77 -54.74
N ALA A 36 26.31 -30.91 -54.06
CA ALA A 36 27.33 -31.92 -54.33
C ALA A 36 27.27 -32.50 -55.77
N GLU A 37 26.15 -32.30 -56.46
CA GLU A 37 25.89 -32.73 -57.84
C GLU A 37 26.22 -31.64 -58.87
N THR A 38 26.51 -30.41 -58.43
CA THR A 38 26.95 -29.34 -59.34
C THR A 38 28.26 -29.73 -60.03
N LEU A 39 28.34 -29.45 -61.33
CA LEU A 39 29.50 -29.77 -62.15
C LEU A 39 30.51 -28.62 -62.08
N TYR A 40 31.77 -28.93 -61.79
CA TYR A 40 32.89 -28.00 -61.91
C TYR A 40 33.75 -28.36 -63.12
N TYR A 41 34.39 -27.37 -63.72
CA TYR A 41 35.33 -27.59 -64.82
C TYR A 41 36.69 -28.01 -64.27
N ASP A 42 37.15 -29.21 -64.60
CA ASP A 42 38.50 -29.69 -64.28
C ASP A 42 39.46 -29.30 -65.41
N ALA A 43 40.36 -28.36 -65.12
CA ALA A 43 41.37 -27.88 -66.06
C ALA A 43 42.43 -28.95 -66.44
N THR A 44 42.55 -30.03 -65.66
CA THR A 44 43.52 -31.11 -65.92
C THR A 44 42.99 -32.13 -66.91
N ALA A 45 41.68 -32.41 -66.83
CA ALA A 45 40.99 -33.38 -67.68
C ALA A 45 40.21 -32.72 -68.84
N GLU A 46 40.14 -31.38 -68.89
CA GLU A 46 39.33 -30.57 -69.80
C GLU A 46 37.84 -31.00 -69.85
N GLN A 47 37.32 -31.51 -68.73
CA GLN A 47 35.97 -32.07 -68.63
C GLN A 47 35.20 -31.51 -67.44
N TRP A 48 33.87 -31.54 -67.56
CA TRP A 48 32.97 -31.18 -66.48
C TRP A 48 32.78 -32.39 -65.56
N ALA A 49 33.29 -32.28 -64.33
CA ALA A 49 33.19 -33.33 -63.31
C ALA A 49 32.25 -32.87 -62.19
N ALA A 50 31.50 -33.78 -61.59
CA ALA A 50 30.70 -33.46 -60.42
C ALA A 50 31.62 -33.17 -59.21
N ILE A 51 31.23 -32.21 -58.37
CA ILE A 51 31.97 -31.88 -57.13
C ILE A 51 32.08 -33.12 -56.21
N SER A 52 31.09 -34.02 -56.25
CA SER A 52 31.12 -35.31 -55.55
C SER A 52 32.24 -36.26 -56.00
N GLY A 53 32.76 -36.10 -57.22
CA GLY A 53 33.80 -36.94 -57.81
C GLY A 53 35.24 -36.52 -57.46
N ASN A 54 35.42 -35.38 -56.79
CA ASN A 54 36.72 -34.93 -56.30
C ASN A 54 36.69 -34.85 -54.76
N ASP A 55 37.34 -35.80 -54.11
CA ASP A 55 37.38 -35.92 -52.65
C ASP A 55 37.99 -34.70 -51.96
N GLU A 56 38.90 -33.98 -52.61
CA GLU A 56 39.55 -32.78 -52.07
C GLU A 56 38.61 -31.57 -52.06
N LEU A 57 37.90 -31.33 -53.18
CA LEU A 57 36.88 -30.28 -53.28
C LEU A 57 35.67 -30.56 -52.39
N LYS A 58 35.25 -31.83 -52.30
CA LYS A 58 34.15 -32.24 -51.42
C LYS A 58 34.48 -32.04 -49.95
N ALA A 59 35.69 -32.39 -49.51
CA ALA A 59 36.12 -32.18 -48.13
C ALA A 59 36.22 -30.69 -47.76
N ALA A 60 36.64 -29.84 -48.70
CA ALA A 60 36.72 -28.40 -48.50
C ALA A 60 35.35 -27.71 -48.43
N LEU A 61 34.39 -28.13 -49.25
CA LEU A 61 33.07 -27.48 -49.38
C LEU A 61 31.99 -28.08 -48.47
N PHE A 62 32.06 -29.37 -48.18
CA PHE A 62 31.07 -30.10 -47.39
C PHE A 62 31.74 -30.87 -46.23
N PRO A 63 32.35 -30.17 -45.25
CA PRO A 63 32.92 -30.84 -44.09
C PRO A 63 31.81 -31.54 -43.27
N GLU A 64 32.03 -32.81 -42.90
CA GLU A 64 31.09 -33.58 -42.07
C GLU A 64 30.85 -32.87 -40.73
N LYS A 65 29.68 -32.25 -40.56
CA LYS A 65 29.30 -31.53 -39.34
C LYS A 65 29.25 -32.49 -38.15
N ARG A 66 30.36 -32.61 -37.41
CA ARG A 66 30.43 -33.38 -36.16
C ARG A 66 29.54 -32.68 -35.11
N LYS A 67 28.43 -33.33 -34.72
CA LYS A 67 27.52 -32.82 -33.67
C LYS A 67 28.32 -32.60 -32.37
N LEU A 68 28.58 -31.34 -32.04
CA LEU A 68 29.11 -30.95 -30.73
C LEU A 68 28.02 -31.20 -29.68
N GLN A 69 28.14 -32.27 -28.91
CA GLN A 69 27.33 -32.46 -27.72
C GLN A 69 27.79 -31.47 -26.65
N MET A 70 26.95 -30.50 -26.32
CA MET A 70 27.20 -29.53 -25.26
C MET A 70 27.21 -30.28 -23.93
N ARG A 71 28.40 -30.43 -23.33
CA ARG A 71 28.55 -31.01 -22.00
C ARG A 71 28.02 -29.98 -21.00
N THR A 72 26.83 -30.22 -20.45
CA THR A 72 26.24 -29.34 -19.42
C THR A 72 27.23 -29.21 -18.26
N ARG A 73 27.81 -28.02 -18.14
CA ARG A 73 28.60 -27.64 -16.97
C ARG A 73 27.62 -27.60 -15.81
N ASN A 74 27.79 -28.48 -14.81
CA ASN A 74 27.11 -28.35 -13.54
C ASN A 74 27.45 -26.99 -12.95
N THR A 75 26.53 -26.05 -13.10
CA THR A 75 26.57 -24.76 -12.42
C THR A 75 26.61 -25.08 -10.93
N ALA A 76 27.67 -24.66 -10.25
CA ALA A 76 27.70 -24.65 -8.79
C ALA A 76 26.42 -23.95 -8.29
N PRO A 77 25.85 -24.36 -7.14
CA PRO A 77 24.61 -23.79 -6.65
C PRO A 77 24.83 -22.30 -6.40
N THR A 78 24.25 -21.47 -7.26
CA THR A 78 24.03 -20.06 -6.95
C THR A 78 23.12 -20.03 -5.73
N MET A 79 23.55 -19.30 -4.69
CA MET A 79 22.84 -19.18 -3.40
C MET A 79 21.45 -18.54 -3.53
N ASP A 80 21.02 -18.14 -4.73
CA ASP A 80 19.67 -17.69 -5.07
C ASP A 80 18.72 -18.81 -5.52
N SER A 81 18.95 -20.05 -5.09
CA SER A 81 17.83 -20.99 -4.94
C SER A 81 17.13 -20.65 -3.63
N ALA A 82 16.56 -19.44 -3.55
CA ALA A 82 15.55 -19.14 -2.55
C ALA A 82 14.56 -20.30 -2.62
N ALA A 83 14.37 -20.96 -1.47
CA ALA A 83 13.43 -22.05 -1.29
C ALA A 83 12.22 -21.79 -2.18
N SER A 84 11.87 -22.75 -3.05
CA SER A 84 10.65 -22.67 -3.86
C SER A 84 9.52 -22.27 -2.93
N ASP A 85 9.18 -20.98 -2.95
CA ASP A 85 8.25 -20.40 -2.01
C ASP A 85 6.94 -21.05 -2.40
N SER A 86 6.49 -22.02 -1.60
CA SER A 86 5.28 -22.81 -1.84
C SER A 86 4.02 -21.98 -1.63
N ARG A 87 4.12 -20.66 -1.87
CA ARG A 87 3.01 -19.73 -1.85
C ARG A 87 2.24 -19.90 -3.16
N PRO A 88 0.91 -19.96 -3.08
CA PRO A 88 0.08 -20.01 -4.27
C PRO A 88 0.37 -18.80 -5.19
N PRO A 89 0.06 -18.90 -6.49
CA PRO A 89 0.19 -17.79 -7.42
C PRO A 89 -0.55 -16.57 -6.87
N ILE A 90 0.14 -15.42 -6.82
CA ILE A 90 -0.42 -14.16 -6.31
C ILE A 90 -1.67 -13.79 -7.12
N THR A 91 -2.77 -13.60 -6.40
CA THR A 91 -4.05 -13.12 -6.98
C THR A 91 -4.03 -11.60 -7.13
N VAL A 92 -4.86 -11.05 -8.02
CA VAL A 92 -5.00 -9.59 -8.17
C VAL A 92 -5.42 -8.93 -6.84
N ASP A 93 -6.26 -9.59 -6.06
CA ASP A 93 -6.67 -9.11 -4.75
C ASP A 93 -5.49 -9.05 -3.77
N GLU A 94 -4.59 -10.02 -3.81
CA GLU A 94 -3.33 -9.97 -3.03
C GLU A 94 -2.37 -8.90 -3.54
N MET A 95 -2.33 -8.64 -4.85
CA MET A 95 -1.56 -7.53 -5.41
C MET A 95 -2.08 -6.18 -4.92
N LEU A 96 -3.41 -5.98 -4.93
CA LEU A 96 -4.05 -4.78 -4.43
C LEU A 96 -3.89 -4.64 -2.91
N ALA A 97 -4.06 -5.74 -2.17
CA ALA A 97 -3.83 -5.75 -0.72
C ALA A 97 -2.39 -5.42 -0.37
N ALA A 98 -1.39 -5.92 -1.13
CA ALA A 98 0.01 -5.58 -0.93
C ALA A 98 0.29 -4.10 -1.23
N ALA A 99 -0.34 -3.54 -2.26
CA ALA A 99 -0.25 -2.11 -2.57
C ALA A 99 -0.86 -1.23 -1.45
N GLU A 100 -1.94 -1.69 -0.81
CA GLU A 100 -2.56 -1.03 0.35
C GLU A 100 -1.86 -1.32 1.70
N GLY A 101 -0.76 -2.09 1.69
CA GLY A 101 -0.04 -2.46 2.91
C GLY A 101 -0.78 -3.48 3.79
N ARG A 102 -1.75 -4.22 3.26
CA ARG A 102 -2.62 -5.16 4.00
C ARG A 102 -2.12 -6.60 4.03
N THR A 103 -0.95 -6.90 3.47
CA THR A 103 -0.32 -8.23 3.55
C THR A 103 0.70 -8.30 4.68
N ASP A 104 1.04 -9.51 5.15
CA ASP A 104 2.02 -9.71 6.23
C ASP A 104 3.40 -9.10 5.91
N ASP A 105 3.77 -9.11 4.63
CA ASP A 105 5.04 -8.57 4.11
C ASP A 105 5.02 -7.03 3.95
N THR A 106 3.84 -6.40 3.93
CA THR A 106 3.68 -4.96 3.65
C THR A 106 2.99 -4.17 4.77
N LYS A 107 2.60 -4.83 5.88
CA LYS A 107 1.93 -4.22 7.04
C LYS A 107 2.69 -3.04 7.65
N ASP A 108 4.01 -3.07 7.58
CA ASP A 108 4.89 -2.02 8.11
C ASP A 108 4.94 -0.78 7.21
N ARG A 109 4.41 -0.88 5.98
CA ARG A 109 4.33 0.20 4.99
C ARG A 109 2.94 0.82 4.87
N LYS A 110 2.01 0.51 5.80
CA LYS A 110 0.69 1.14 5.83
C LYS A 110 0.83 2.65 6.02
N ASP A 111 0.04 3.40 5.27
CA ASP A 111 -0.02 4.85 5.39
C ASP A 111 -0.47 5.26 6.81
N PRO A 112 0.37 5.97 7.59
CA PRO A 112 0.00 6.44 8.93
C PRO A 112 -1.23 7.36 8.92
N VAL A 113 -1.52 8.03 7.80
CA VAL A 113 -2.69 8.92 7.65
C VAL A 113 -4.00 8.14 7.83
N ILE A 114 -4.08 6.89 7.38
CA ILE A 114 -5.28 6.06 7.53
C ILE A 114 -5.54 5.75 9.01
N ALA A 115 -4.48 5.45 9.77
CA ALA A 115 -4.58 5.21 11.21
C ALA A 115 -4.96 6.49 11.97
N MET A 116 -4.38 7.63 11.59
CA MET A 116 -4.70 8.93 12.16
C MET A 116 -6.16 9.34 11.87
N ALA A 117 -6.67 9.08 10.66
CA ALA A 117 -8.05 9.37 10.30
C ALA A 117 -9.05 8.54 11.13
N ARG A 118 -8.75 7.25 11.36
CA ARG A 118 -9.57 6.40 12.25
C ARG A 118 -9.53 6.90 13.69
N ALA A 119 -8.34 7.24 14.20
CA ALA A 119 -8.18 7.79 15.53
C ALA A 119 -8.95 9.12 15.69
N ALA A 120 -8.87 10.01 14.71
CA ALA A 120 -9.61 11.28 14.70
C ALA A 120 -11.13 11.05 14.66
N GLY A 121 -11.62 10.06 13.90
CA GLY A 121 -13.03 9.68 13.87
C GLY A 121 -13.53 9.20 15.24
N ILE A 122 -12.78 8.33 15.91
CA ILE A 122 -13.11 7.86 17.27
C ILE A 122 -13.03 9.03 18.28
N GLY A 123 -12.03 9.89 18.16
CA GLY A 123 -11.88 11.10 18.98
C GLY A 123 -13.09 12.04 18.85
N CYS A 124 -13.56 12.25 17.61
CA CYS A 124 -14.74 13.06 17.33
C CYS A 124 -16.00 12.48 17.97
N TRP A 125 -16.30 11.20 17.71
CA TRP A 125 -17.51 10.55 18.26
C TRP A 125 -17.47 10.40 19.78
N SER A 126 -16.30 10.14 20.36
CA SER A 126 -16.15 10.13 21.81
C SER A 126 -16.34 11.52 22.41
N GLY A 127 -15.85 12.59 21.76
CA GLY A 127 -16.11 13.97 22.14
C GLY A 127 -17.60 14.33 22.11
N VAL A 128 -18.33 13.91 21.07
CA VAL A 128 -19.80 14.06 20.99
C VAL A 128 -20.46 13.38 22.20
N LEU A 129 -20.11 12.12 22.47
CA LEU A 129 -20.72 11.36 23.55
C LEU A 129 -20.42 11.98 24.93
N MET A 130 -19.19 12.44 25.16
CA MET A 130 -18.81 13.15 26.39
C MET A 130 -19.63 14.44 26.58
N LEU A 131 -19.83 15.23 25.52
CA LEU A 131 -20.64 16.44 25.56
C LEU A 131 -22.12 16.14 25.81
N VAL A 132 -22.66 15.08 25.21
CA VAL A 132 -24.04 14.65 25.46
C VAL A 132 -24.24 14.23 26.91
N ILE A 133 -23.29 13.48 27.48
CA ILE A 133 -23.34 13.09 28.90
C ILE A 133 -23.22 14.32 29.81
N SER A 134 -22.31 15.25 29.49
CA SER A 134 -22.16 16.52 30.22
C SER A 134 -23.41 17.39 30.14
N ALA A 135 -24.04 17.46 28.97
CA ALA A 135 -25.30 18.15 28.76
C ALA A 135 -26.43 17.55 29.61
N ALA A 136 -26.54 16.23 29.62
CA ALA A 136 -27.51 15.53 30.46
C ALA A 136 -27.27 15.83 31.95
N ALA A 137 -26.00 15.82 32.40
CA ALA A 137 -25.63 16.15 33.77
C ALA A 137 -26.06 17.57 34.19
N GLY A 138 -25.92 18.54 33.29
CA GLY A 138 -26.28 19.94 33.55
C GLY A 138 -27.78 20.24 33.43
N LEU A 139 -28.49 19.52 32.55
CA LEU A 139 -29.89 19.82 32.21
C LEU A 139 -30.90 19.01 33.01
N LEU A 140 -30.65 17.72 33.26
CA LEU A 140 -31.63 16.83 33.88
C LEU A 140 -32.06 17.27 35.29
N PRO A 141 -31.16 17.74 36.18
CA PRO A 141 -31.57 18.20 37.52
C PRO A 141 -32.51 19.41 37.52
N SER A 142 -32.60 20.14 36.41
CA SER A 142 -33.39 21.36 36.26
C SER A 142 -34.44 21.25 35.15
N ILE A 143 -34.82 20.02 34.78
CA ILE A 143 -35.71 19.75 33.66
C ILE A 143 -37.10 20.36 33.84
N ASP A 144 -37.58 20.45 35.09
CA ASP A 144 -38.87 21.06 35.42
C ASP A 144 -38.93 22.55 35.04
N PHE A 145 -37.84 23.29 35.26
CA PHE A 145 -37.74 24.70 34.87
C PHE A 145 -37.62 24.85 33.35
N LEU A 146 -36.92 23.90 32.71
CA LEU A 146 -36.75 23.84 31.27
C LEU A 146 -38.10 23.63 30.56
N MET A 147 -38.91 22.68 31.05
CA MET A 147 -40.24 22.37 30.50
C MET A 147 -41.24 23.51 30.70
N LYS A 148 -41.09 24.27 31.79
CA LYS A 148 -41.94 25.43 32.10
C LYS A 148 -41.50 26.72 31.40
N PHE A 149 -40.38 26.70 30.67
CA PHE A 149 -39.77 27.90 30.06
C PHE A 149 -39.58 29.06 31.06
N ASP A 150 -39.29 28.75 32.33
CA ASP A 150 -39.02 29.76 33.34
C ASP A 150 -37.56 30.23 33.23
N VAL A 151 -37.34 31.19 32.34
CA VAL A 151 -36.02 31.77 32.04
C VAL A 151 -35.37 32.37 33.29
N THR A 152 -36.17 32.88 34.21
CA THR A 152 -35.67 33.53 35.44
C THR A 152 -35.03 32.50 36.37
N GLN A 153 -35.71 31.37 36.58
CA GLN A 153 -35.17 30.27 37.40
C GLN A 153 -33.99 29.58 36.70
N LEU A 154 -34.03 29.47 35.36
CA LEU A 154 -32.93 28.88 34.61
C LEU A 154 -31.61 29.63 34.81
N LEU A 155 -31.66 30.97 34.85
CA LEU A 155 -30.48 31.82 35.05
C LEU A 155 -29.87 31.69 36.45
N LEU A 156 -30.64 31.24 37.43
CA LEU A 156 -30.16 30.97 38.79
C LEU A 156 -29.39 29.65 38.90
N HIS A 157 -29.50 28.77 37.89
CA HIS A 157 -28.80 27.49 37.84
C HIS A 157 -27.65 27.53 36.81
N PRO A 158 -26.42 27.94 37.20
CA PRO A 158 -25.31 28.13 36.26
C PRO A 158 -24.92 26.85 35.50
N LEU A 159 -25.19 25.66 36.05
CA LEU A 159 -24.94 24.38 35.39
C LEU A 159 -25.83 24.17 34.14
N VAL A 160 -27.03 24.75 34.10
CA VAL A 160 -27.94 24.65 32.94
C VAL A 160 -27.34 25.36 31.74
N ILE A 161 -26.71 26.52 31.94
CA ILE A 161 -26.03 27.27 30.87
C ILE A 161 -24.94 26.42 30.23
N PHE A 162 -24.12 25.74 31.05
CA PHE A 162 -23.12 24.80 30.55
C PHE A 162 -23.74 23.63 29.80
N GLY A 163 -24.85 23.09 30.30
CA GLY A 163 -25.57 22.02 29.62
C GLY A 163 -26.07 22.40 28.23
N VAL A 164 -26.65 23.60 28.08
CA VAL A 164 -27.08 24.12 26.77
C VAL A 164 -25.90 24.32 25.82
N ILE A 165 -24.79 24.89 26.31
CA ILE A 165 -23.56 25.04 25.51
C ILE A 165 -23.05 23.67 25.04
N ASP A 166 -23.06 22.67 25.92
CA ASP A 166 -22.60 21.32 25.58
C ASP A 166 -23.50 20.64 24.55
N VAL A 167 -24.82 20.86 24.58
CA VAL A 167 -25.73 20.41 23.50
C VAL A 167 -25.36 21.04 22.17
N VAL A 168 -25.16 22.36 22.13
CA VAL A 168 -24.79 23.06 20.89
C VAL A 168 -23.46 22.53 20.35
N LEU A 169 -22.45 22.40 21.20
CA LEU A 169 -21.14 21.86 20.80
C LEU A 169 -21.25 20.40 20.33
N ALA A 170 -22.06 19.57 20.99
CA ALA A 170 -22.28 18.17 20.59
C ALA A 170 -22.89 18.08 19.19
N VAL A 171 -23.90 18.92 18.88
CA VAL A 171 -24.52 18.97 17.55
C VAL A 171 -23.50 19.41 16.50
N LEU A 172 -22.72 20.46 16.77
CA LEU A 172 -21.69 20.95 15.84
C LEU A 172 -20.64 19.88 15.54
N LEU A 173 -20.18 19.17 16.58
CA LEU A 173 -19.24 18.04 16.42
C LEU A 173 -19.87 16.86 15.68
N ALA A 174 -21.13 16.51 15.97
CA ALA A 174 -21.83 15.41 15.31
C ALA A 174 -22.05 15.67 13.81
N LEU A 175 -22.21 16.95 13.43
CA LEU A 175 -22.24 17.39 12.04
C LEU A 175 -20.85 17.39 11.36
N GLY A 176 -19.78 17.04 12.09
CA GLY A 176 -18.42 17.00 11.57
C GLY A 176 -17.73 18.37 11.49
N MET A 177 -18.22 19.38 12.21
CA MET A 177 -17.65 20.72 12.17
C MET A 177 -16.34 20.80 12.98
N VAL A 178 -15.21 20.44 12.35
CA VAL A 178 -13.87 20.46 12.99
C VAL A 178 -13.43 21.87 13.42
N THR A 179 -13.94 22.92 12.77
CA THR A 179 -13.71 24.32 13.17
C THR A 179 -14.26 24.64 14.57
N ALA A 180 -15.14 23.80 15.13
CA ALA A 180 -15.63 23.92 16.50
C ALA A 180 -14.61 23.46 17.56
N TYR A 181 -13.54 22.76 17.19
CA TYR A 181 -12.60 22.16 18.15
C TYR A 181 -11.97 23.16 19.13
N PRO A 182 -11.61 24.39 18.73
CA PRO A 182 -11.14 25.40 19.69
C PRO A 182 -12.16 25.72 20.78
N LEU A 183 -13.46 25.77 20.45
CA LEU A 183 -14.53 26.01 21.42
C LEU A 183 -14.71 24.82 22.35
N VAL A 184 -14.63 23.60 21.83
CA VAL A 184 -14.70 22.36 22.63
C VAL A 184 -13.53 22.29 23.60
N ARG A 185 -12.32 22.62 23.15
CA ARG A 185 -11.12 22.68 23.99
C ARG A 185 -11.22 23.76 25.06
N PHE A 186 -11.74 24.94 24.71
CA PHE A 186 -12.00 25.99 25.69
C PHE A 186 -13.00 25.54 26.74
N ARG A 187 -14.11 24.93 26.33
CA ARG A 187 -15.13 24.38 27.24
C ARG A 187 -14.56 23.31 28.16
N ALA A 188 -13.69 22.44 27.64
CA ALA A 188 -12.96 21.46 28.44
C ALA A 188 -12.01 22.13 29.45
N ALA A 189 -11.29 23.18 29.05
CA ALA A 189 -10.44 23.94 29.98
C ALA A 189 -11.26 24.62 31.10
N VAL A 190 -12.44 25.16 30.77
CA VAL A 190 -13.39 25.70 31.77
C VAL A 190 -13.89 24.60 32.70
N GLY A 191 -14.16 23.39 32.20
CA GLY A 191 -14.51 22.25 33.04
C GLY A 191 -13.39 21.86 34.02
N LEU A 192 -12.16 21.77 33.51
CA LEU A 192 -10.99 21.42 34.31
C LEU A 192 -10.72 22.48 35.39
N GLY A 193 -10.81 23.76 35.04
CA GLY A 193 -10.59 24.88 35.96
C GLY A 193 -11.80 25.17 36.85
N PHE A 194 -12.86 25.75 36.29
CA PHE A 194 -14.00 26.28 37.04
C PHE A 194 -14.81 25.17 37.72
N LEU A 195 -15.24 24.14 36.99
CA LEU A 195 -16.07 23.07 37.56
C LEU A 195 -15.25 22.17 38.50
N GLY A 196 -13.99 21.90 38.18
CA GLY A 196 -13.07 21.18 39.07
C GLY A 196 -12.87 21.91 40.40
N PHE A 197 -12.64 23.22 40.34
CA PHE A 197 -12.52 24.07 41.53
C PHE A 197 -13.84 24.17 42.31
N TYR A 198 -14.98 24.28 41.62
CA TYR A 198 -16.31 24.31 42.25
C TYR A 198 -16.53 23.11 43.16
N PHE A 199 -16.34 21.87 42.66
CA PHE A 199 -16.50 20.67 43.50
C PHE A 199 -15.44 20.55 44.60
N PHE A 200 -14.21 20.99 44.31
CA PHE A 200 -13.12 20.98 45.30
C PHE A 200 -13.45 21.89 46.50
N THR A 201 -13.94 23.11 46.26
CA THR A 201 -14.31 24.04 47.34
C THR A 201 -15.51 23.55 48.18
N GLN A 202 -16.34 22.67 47.63
CA GLN A 202 -17.44 22.03 48.34
C GLN A 202 -17.02 20.78 49.13
N GLY A 203 -15.72 20.45 49.16
CA GLY A 203 -15.20 19.26 49.83
C GLY A 203 -15.55 17.95 49.11
N GLN A 204 -16.07 18.01 47.88
CA GLN A 204 -16.51 16.83 47.13
C GLN A 204 -15.39 16.36 46.19
N LEU A 205 -14.43 15.61 46.74
CA LEU A 205 -13.24 15.19 46.00
C LEU A 205 -13.55 14.24 44.82
N ILE A 206 -14.49 13.32 45.00
CA ILE A 206 -14.85 12.32 43.96
C ILE A 206 -15.39 13.00 42.68
N PRO A 207 -16.43 13.85 42.73
CA PRO A 207 -16.90 14.55 41.54
C PRO A 207 -15.88 15.56 41.00
N ALA A 208 -15.02 16.15 41.86
CA ALA A 208 -13.92 17.00 41.38
C ALA A 208 -12.94 16.20 40.49
N LEU A 209 -12.51 15.01 40.92
CA LEU A 209 -11.66 14.13 40.12
C LEU A 209 -12.36 13.65 38.84
N ALA A 210 -13.66 13.34 38.93
CA ALA A 210 -14.45 12.92 37.77
C ALA A 210 -14.57 14.04 36.73
N VAL A 211 -14.80 15.30 37.15
CA VAL A 211 -14.79 16.47 36.26
C VAL A 211 -13.43 16.67 35.61
N VAL A 212 -12.34 16.55 36.37
CA VAL A 212 -10.98 16.67 35.84
C VAL A 212 -10.70 15.60 34.80
N ALA A 213 -11.04 14.34 35.09
CA ALA A 213 -10.90 13.22 34.16
C ALA A 213 -11.76 13.40 32.90
N GLY A 214 -13.03 13.80 33.05
CA GLY A 214 -13.95 14.07 31.95
C GLY A 214 -13.45 15.21 31.05
N SER A 215 -13.02 16.32 31.66
CA SER A 215 -12.55 17.51 30.97
C SER A 215 -11.20 17.28 30.26
N ALA A 216 -10.25 16.61 30.92
CA ALA A 216 -8.99 16.22 30.30
C ALA A 216 -9.23 15.25 29.12
N GLY A 217 -10.14 14.30 29.30
CA GLY A 217 -10.57 13.37 28.26
C GLY A 217 -11.14 14.07 27.04
N LEU A 218 -12.06 15.02 27.23
CA LEU A 218 -12.65 15.83 26.17
C LEU A 218 -11.63 16.71 25.46
N TYR A 219 -10.66 17.27 26.19
CA TYR A 219 -9.60 18.07 25.58
C TYR A 219 -8.70 17.20 24.69
N LEU A 220 -8.18 16.12 25.25
CA LEU A 220 -7.22 15.24 24.59
C LEU A 220 -7.83 14.47 23.42
N SER A 221 -9.13 14.14 23.45
CA SER A 221 -9.82 13.48 22.33
C SER A 221 -9.85 14.32 21.06
N THR A 222 -9.71 15.65 21.18
CA THR A 222 -9.62 16.57 20.03
C THR A 222 -8.19 16.83 19.54
N VAL A 223 -7.17 16.35 20.25
CA VAL A 223 -5.74 16.65 19.98
C VAL A 223 -4.97 15.39 19.58
N CYS A 224 -5.21 14.28 20.27
CA CYS A 224 -4.47 13.04 20.03
C CYS A 224 -4.87 12.38 18.71
N VAL A 225 -3.87 11.91 17.95
CA VAL A 225 -4.04 11.25 16.66
C VAL A 225 -3.55 9.79 16.64
N SER A 226 -3.08 9.29 17.78
CA SER A 226 -2.71 7.89 17.98
C SER A 226 -3.90 7.07 18.47
N LEU A 227 -4.21 5.96 17.79
CA LEU A 227 -5.38 5.13 18.07
C LEU A 227 -5.44 4.66 19.54
N VAL A 228 -4.33 4.15 20.06
CA VAL A 228 -4.24 3.65 21.44
C VAL A 228 -4.49 4.77 22.45
N THR A 229 -3.86 5.93 22.24
CA THR A 229 -4.03 7.09 23.12
C THR A 229 -5.46 7.59 23.09
N VAL A 230 -6.07 7.70 21.90
CA VAL A 230 -7.46 8.13 21.76
C VAL A 230 -8.41 7.16 22.49
N LEU A 231 -8.20 5.85 22.40
CA LEU A 231 -9.05 4.88 23.10
C LEU A 231 -8.95 5.02 24.63
N VAL A 232 -7.74 5.17 25.17
CA VAL A 232 -7.54 5.37 26.62
C VAL A 232 -8.15 6.68 27.08
N VAL A 233 -7.89 7.76 26.35
CA VAL A 233 -8.43 9.10 26.62
C VAL A 233 -9.96 9.12 26.54
N ALA A 234 -10.52 8.45 25.53
CA ALA A 234 -11.96 8.33 25.36
C ALA A 234 -12.60 7.58 26.53
N ALA A 235 -12.02 6.46 26.95
CA ALA A 235 -12.52 5.69 28.08
C ALA A 235 -12.47 6.50 29.39
N VAL A 236 -11.35 7.17 29.67
CA VAL A 236 -11.19 8.01 30.86
C VAL A 236 -12.15 9.20 30.83
N GLY A 237 -12.29 9.87 29.68
CA GLY A 237 -13.19 11.01 29.54
C GLY A 237 -14.66 10.63 29.69
N LEU A 238 -15.08 9.50 29.10
CA LEU A 238 -16.45 9.00 29.23
C LEU A 238 -16.75 8.57 30.66
N ALA A 239 -15.85 7.84 31.31
CA ALA A 239 -16.01 7.46 32.71
C ALA A 239 -16.07 8.69 33.63
N GLY A 240 -15.24 9.71 33.39
CA GLY A 240 -15.26 10.97 34.12
C GLY A 240 -16.58 11.71 33.97
N MET A 241 -17.04 11.94 32.73
CA MET A 241 -18.32 12.62 32.46
C MET A 241 -19.51 11.83 33.03
N ALA A 242 -19.51 10.50 32.90
CA ALA A 242 -20.56 9.65 33.47
C ALA A 242 -20.57 9.69 35.00
N GLY A 243 -19.39 9.72 35.65
CA GLY A 243 -19.28 9.84 37.10
C GLY A 243 -19.83 11.17 37.62
N VAL A 244 -19.57 12.28 36.91
CA VAL A 244 -20.14 13.59 37.24
C VAL A 244 -21.65 13.61 37.03
N ALA A 245 -22.12 13.07 35.90
CA ALA A 245 -23.55 12.96 35.60
C ALA A 245 -24.28 12.16 36.68
N TRP A 246 -23.73 11.00 37.05
CA TRP A 246 -24.28 10.17 38.12
C TRP A 246 -24.39 10.95 39.43
N HIS A 247 -23.32 11.64 39.84
CA HIS A 247 -23.31 12.43 41.07
C HIS A 247 -24.37 13.52 41.03
N LEU A 248 -24.40 14.33 39.97
CA LEU A 248 -25.34 15.44 39.84
C LEU A 248 -26.81 14.98 39.78
N ILE A 249 -27.11 13.86 39.12
CA ILE A 249 -28.49 13.36 39.00
C ILE A 249 -28.98 12.71 40.30
N THR A 250 -28.10 12.08 41.07
CA THR A 250 -28.50 11.36 42.29
C THR A 250 -28.50 12.23 43.55
N THR A 251 -27.81 13.37 43.54
CA THR A 251 -27.71 14.28 44.69
C THR A 251 -28.64 15.49 44.63
N THR A 252 -29.37 15.67 43.53
CA THR A 252 -30.46 16.66 43.38
C THR A 252 -31.81 16.02 43.58
#